data_AF-A0A3D3DHV5-F1
#
_entry.id   AF-A0A3D3DHV5-F1
#
_cell.length_a   1.000
_cell.length_b   1.000
_cell.length_c   1.000
_cell.angle_alpha   90.00
_cell.angle_beta   90.00
_cell.angle_gamma   90.00
#
_symmetry.space_group_name_H-M   'P 1'
#
loop_
_entity.id
_entity.type
_entity.pdbx_description
1 polymer ?
#
loop_
_entity_poly.entity_id
_entity_poly.type
_entity_poly.pdbx_seq_one_letter_code
_entity_poly.pdbx_strand_id
1 'polypeptide(L)'
;MRNMWKARWFVLALASGLVVGAVQAQTLSMQEDFAADPAARGWLVHGHTNLFYWNPTNQNLEVTWDSSLSNSYFCHPLGATLTMEDDFSVAFDLELHEAAIGGYGFELALGLLNLADATQPGFLRGTGADSPNLVEFDYFPDPEGELWWGASVTTMMVDWVGTDSSHWSLGGFAGMELAAHNLYHVELVYAADTRTLRTTITNLTLGGIAVGPVPEAYLPPTFLGFRVDHIAIASYSDANSWGSLWARGTVDNLGVAGTARAIGRVQGGWGAGGVWQARFFSRADWRYTLERTTDFQSWTPVSATRQGVEGDLVLQDAEPPAAAAFYRVRAEQP
;
A
#
# COMPACT_ATOMS: atom_id res chain seq x y z
N MET A 1 14.93 -71.07 25.65
CA MET A 1 16.05 -70.13 25.41
C MET A 1 15.56 -69.13 24.36
N ARG A 2 15.06 -67.97 24.79
CA ARG A 2 15.71 -66.65 24.60
C ARG A 2 16.22 -66.44 23.16
N ASN A 3 15.50 -65.63 22.39
CA ASN A 3 16.02 -64.32 22.01
C ASN A 3 14.90 -63.35 21.64
N MET A 4 14.80 -62.30 22.45
CA MET A 4 14.11 -61.05 22.20
C MET A 4 14.92 -60.26 21.17
N TRP A 5 14.27 -59.59 20.21
CA TRP A 5 14.73 -58.29 19.75
C TRP A 5 13.57 -57.33 19.57
N LYS A 6 13.84 -56.11 20.02
CA LYS A 6 12.90 -55.05 20.40
C LYS A 6 12.46 -54.30 19.14
N ALA A 7 11.17 -54.31 18.83
CA ALA A 7 10.59 -53.30 17.95
C ALA A 7 10.49 -51.98 18.75
N ARG A 8 11.46 -51.08 18.54
CA ARG A 8 11.36 -49.69 18.97
C ARG A 8 10.35 -49.00 18.06
N TRP A 9 9.14 -48.79 18.57
CA TRP A 9 8.20 -47.87 17.97
C TRP A 9 8.72 -46.45 18.23
N PHE A 10 9.28 -45.82 17.20
CA PHE A 10 9.43 -44.37 17.18
C PHE A 10 8.04 -43.79 16.96
N VAL A 11 7.42 -43.28 18.02
CA VAL A 11 6.31 -42.33 17.89
C VAL A 11 6.95 -41.04 17.38
N LEU A 12 6.81 -40.77 16.08
CA LEU A 12 6.98 -39.41 15.57
C LEU A 12 5.85 -38.58 16.18
N ALA A 13 6.18 -37.74 17.15
CA ALA A 13 5.30 -36.67 17.59
C ALA A 13 5.20 -35.65 16.45
N LEU A 14 4.14 -35.77 15.63
CA LEU A 14 3.65 -34.66 14.81
C LEU A 14 2.99 -33.64 15.75
N ALA A 15 3.82 -32.89 16.49
CA ALA A 15 3.40 -31.71 17.23
C ALA A 15 3.51 -30.48 16.32
N SER A 16 2.73 -30.47 15.24
CA SER A 16 2.54 -29.29 14.42
C SER A 16 1.04 -29.12 14.22
N GLY A 17 0.42 -28.36 15.12
CA GLY A 17 -0.97 -27.95 14.96
C GLY A 17 -1.08 -27.12 13.68
N LEU A 18 -1.83 -27.63 12.71
CA LEU A 18 -2.12 -26.93 11.47
C LEU A 18 -3.18 -25.86 11.76
N VAL A 19 -2.91 -24.60 11.40
CA VAL A 19 -3.94 -23.55 11.42
C VAL A 19 -4.58 -23.51 10.03
N VAL A 20 -5.88 -23.76 9.97
CA VAL A 20 -6.68 -23.64 8.73
C VAL A 20 -7.57 -22.41 8.90
N GLY A 21 -7.26 -21.32 8.19
CA GLY A 21 -8.05 -20.10 8.19
C GLY A 21 -8.92 -20.00 6.94
N ALA A 22 -10.22 -19.77 7.12
CA ALA A 22 -11.01 -19.15 6.06
C ALA A 22 -10.72 -17.65 6.11
N VAL A 23 -10.07 -17.12 5.06
CA VAL A 23 -9.70 -15.70 5.01
C VAL A 23 -10.94 -14.91 4.64
N GLN A 24 -11.51 -14.19 5.60
CA GLN A 24 -12.43 -13.10 5.28
C GLN A 24 -11.61 -11.95 4.73
N ALA A 25 -12.04 -11.43 3.58
CA ALA A 25 -11.38 -10.34 2.91
C ALA A 25 -12.41 -9.40 2.31
N GLN A 26 -12.11 -8.10 2.35
CA GLN A 26 -12.87 -7.08 1.68
C GLN A 26 -12.20 -6.80 0.34
N THR A 27 -12.89 -7.13 -0.75
CA THR A 27 -12.46 -6.71 -2.08
C THR A 27 -12.64 -5.20 -2.21
N LEU A 28 -11.56 -4.52 -2.58
CA LEU A 28 -11.53 -3.11 -2.91
C LEU A 28 -11.50 -2.99 -4.44
N SER A 29 -12.40 -2.20 -4.99
CA SER A 29 -12.35 -1.79 -6.40
C SER A 29 -12.90 -0.37 -6.51
N MET A 30 -12.09 0.51 -7.08
CA MET A 30 -12.46 1.88 -7.41
C MET A 30 -11.99 2.16 -8.84
N GLN A 31 -12.85 2.80 -9.64
CA GLN A 31 -12.52 3.23 -10.99
C GLN A 31 -13.13 4.61 -11.27
N GLU A 32 -12.31 5.48 -11.86
CA GLU A 32 -12.64 6.84 -12.25
C GLU A 32 -12.08 7.12 -13.63
N ASP A 33 -12.99 7.26 -14.60
CA ASP A 33 -12.72 7.57 -16.01
C ASP A 33 -13.05 9.03 -16.35
N PHE A 34 -13.36 9.87 -15.33
CA PHE A 34 -13.74 11.28 -15.44
C PHE A 34 -14.81 11.62 -16.49
N ALA A 35 -15.61 10.63 -16.91
CA ALA A 35 -16.69 10.79 -17.88
C ALA A 35 -17.82 11.70 -17.36
N ALA A 36 -17.93 11.86 -16.05
CA ALA A 36 -18.86 12.73 -15.35
C ALA A 36 -18.16 13.44 -14.18
N ASP A 37 -18.82 14.47 -13.61
CA ASP A 37 -18.26 15.28 -12.53
C ASP A 37 -17.81 14.40 -11.35
N PRO A 38 -16.50 14.33 -11.05
CA PRO A 38 -15.97 13.47 -10.00
C PRO A 38 -16.40 13.93 -8.60
N ALA A 39 -16.73 15.21 -8.40
CA ALA A 39 -17.24 15.69 -7.10
C ALA A 39 -18.59 15.05 -6.74
N ALA A 40 -19.43 14.76 -7.74
CA ALA A 40 -20.68 14.04 -7.53
C ALA A 40 -20.47 12.55 -7.17
N ARG A 41 -19.26 12.03 -7.36
CA ARG A 41 -18.88 10.64 -7.10
C ARG A 41 -18.02 10.46 -5.84
N GLY A 42 -17.82 11.52 -5.06
CA GLY A 42 -17.11 11.44 -3.79
C GLY A 42 -15.64 11.86 -3.84
N TRP A 43 -15.17 12.39 -4.98
CA TRP A 43 -13.86 13.03 -5.04
C TRP A 43 -13.88 14.37 -4.33
N LEU A 44 -12.79 14.67 -3.63
CA LEU A 44 -12.62 15.86 -2.82
C LEU A 44 -11.29 16.52 -3.15
N VAL A 45 -11.23 17.84 -2.94
CA VAL A 45 -9.97 18.58 -2.92
C VAL A 45 -9.64 18.99 -1.49
N HIS A 46 -8.41 18.71 -1.09
CA HIS A 46 -7.76 19.32 0.06
C HIS A 46 -6.68 20.30 -0.41
N GLY A 47 -6.61 21.49 0.18
CA GLY A 47 -5.65 22.53 -0.21
C GLY A 47 -6.18 23.46 -1.33
N HIS A 48 -5.34 23.79 -2.30
CA HIS A 48 -5.62 24.75 -3.36
C HIS A 48 -6.49 24.13 -4.47
N THR A 49 -7.78 24.50 -4.50
CA THR A 49 -8.76 23.94 -5.45
C THR A 49 -8.53 24.28 -6.90
N ASN A 50 -7.82 25.38 -7.19
CA ASN A 50 -7.53 25.82 -8.56
C ASN A 50 -6.45 24.98 -9.26
N LEU A 51 -5.83 24.03 -8.55
CA LEU A 51 -4.85 23.10 -9.12
C LEU A 51 -5.50 21.91 -9.82
N PHE A 52 -6.79 21.67 -9.58
CA PHE A 52 -7.51 20.51 -10.11
C PHE A 52 -8.79 20.97 -10.78
N TYR A 53 -8.91 20.69 -12.07
CA TYR A 53 -10.06 21.11 -12.87
C TYR A 53 -10.59 19.93 -13.66
N TRP A 54 -11.81 19.49 -13.34
CA TRP A 54 -12.52 18.55 -14.19
C TRP A 54 -13.01 19.28 -15.45
N ASN A 55 -12.54 18.85 -16.62
CA ASN A 55 -12.93 19.43 -17.89
C ASN A 55 -14.13 18.66 -18.47
N PRO A 56 -15.36 19.21 -18.45
CA PRO A 56 -16.54 18.50 -18.95
C PRO A 56 -16.56 18.31 -20.47
N THR A 57 -15.71 19.03 -21.21
CA THR A 57 -15.61 18.91 -22.67
C THR A 57 -14.73 17.74 -23.05
N ASN A 58 -13.57 17.63 -22.40
CA ASN A 58 -12.59 16.57 -22.67
C ASN A 58 -12.82 15.32 -21.81
N GLN A 59 -13.67 15.42 -20.79
CA GLN A 59 -13.99 14.33 -19.86
C GLN A 59 -12.77 13.77 -19.13
N ASN A 60 -11.86 14.66 -18.72
CA ASN A 60 -10.64 14.31 -18.00
C ASN A 60 -10.39 15.27 -16.84
N LEU A 61 -9.44 14.94 -15.98
CA LEU A 61 -8.96 15.84 -14.95
C LEU A 61 -7.72 16.57 -15.44
N GLU A 62 -7.80 17.89 -15.57
CA GLU A 62 -6.66 18.77 -15.76
C GLU A 62 -6.02 19.08 -14.41
N VAL A 63 -4.70 18.91 -14.33
CA VAL A 63 -3.93 19.07 -13.10
C VAL A 63 -2.82 20.07 -13.32
N THR A 64 -2.65 20.97 -12.34
CA THR A 64 -1.47 21.81 -12.20
C THR A 64 -0.73 21.35 -10.95
N TRP A 65 0.49 20.87 -11.11
CA TRP A 65 1.42 20.66 -10.00
C TRP A 65 2.17 21.97 -9.80
N ASP A 66 1.99 22.60 -8.65
CA ASP A 66 2.66 23.84 -8.29
C ASP A 66 3.22 23.71 -6.87
N SER A 67 4.51 23.43 -6.81
CA SER A 67 5.20 23.19 -5.56
C SER A 67 5.43 24.44 -4.72
N SER A 68 5.24 25.63 -5.30
CA SER A 68 5.31 26.88 -4.53
C SER A 68 4.14 27.08 -3.56
N LEU A 69 3.08 26.26 -3.72
CA LEU A 69 1.89 26.28 -2.89
C LEU A 69 1.95 25.20 -1.80
N SER A 70 1.04 25.27 -0.82
CA SER A 70 0.94 24.21 0.18
C SER A 70 0.45 22.91 -0.43
N ASN A 71 0.82 21.77 0.17
CA ASN A 71 0.37 20.44 -0.24
C ASN A 71 -1.13 20.44 -0.54
N SER A 72 -1.48 19.96 -1.73
CA SER A 72 -2.85 19.90 -2.20
C SER A 72 -3.11 18.56 -2.85
N TYR A 73 -4.32 18.03 -2.63
CA TYR A 73 -4.68 16.67 -3.03
C TYR A 73 -6.04 16.68 -3.69
N PHE A 74 -6.15 16.06 -4.86
CA PHE A 74 -7.42 15.61 -5.42
C PHE A 74 -7.55 14.12 -5.13
N CYS A 75 -8.48 13.75 -4.24
CA CYS A 75 -8.47 12.44 -3.62
C CYS A 75 -9.85 11.81 -3.47
N HIS A 76 -9.88 10.48 -3.35
CA HIS A 76 -11.09 9.70 -3.12
C HIS A 76 -10.84 8.62 -2.06
N PRO A 77 -11.75 8.42 -1.08
CA PRO A 77 -11.60 7.37 -0.09
C PRO A 77 -11.71 5.98 -0.74
N LEU A 78 -10.86 5.05 -0.32
CA LEU A 78 -10.93 3.67 -0.79
C LEU A 78 -12.11 2.90 -0.17
N GLY A 79 -12.58 3.34 1.00
CA GLY A 79 -13.59 2.60 1.79
C GLY A 79 -13.00 1.40 2.57
N ALA A 80 -11.68 1.26 2.56
CA ALA A 80 -10.89 0.37 3.40
C ALA A 80 -9.47 0.94 3.57
N THR A 81 -8.75 0.51 4.61
CA THR A 81 -7.33 0.85 4.77
C THR A 81 -6.46 -0.28 4.24
N LEU A 82 -5.64 0.02 3.23
CA LEU A 82 -4.62 -0.89 2.72
C LEU A 82 -3.34 -0.77 3.54
N THR A 83 -2.67 -1.90 3.72
CA THR A 83 -1.43 -2.03 4.49
C THR A 83 -0.42 -2.87 3.72
N MET A 84 0.79 -2.99 4.25
CA MET A 84 1.83 -3.86 3.66
C MET A 84 1.46 -5.35 3.61
N GLU A 85 0.34 -5.77 4.21
CA GLU A 85 -0.16 -7.15 4.22
C GLU A 85 -1.17 -7.46 3.12
N ASP A 86 -1.57 -6.45 2.34
CA ASP A 86 -2.57 -6.59 1.31
C ASP A 86 -1.92 -6.55 -0.06
N ASP A 87 -2.41 -7.37 -0.99
CA ASP A 87 -2.09 -7.22 -2.40
C ASP A 87 -3.00 -6.13 -2.99
N PHE A 88 -2.42 -5.21 -3.74
CA PHE A 88 -3.16 -4.14 -4.40
C PHE A 88 -2.45 -3.65 -5.66
N SER A 89 -3.22 -2.97 -6.51
CA SER A 89 -2.71 -2.23 -7.65
C SER A 89 -3.35 -0.85 -7.75
N VAL A 90 -2.60 0.07 -8.34
CA VAL A 90 -3.04 1.40 -8.75
C VAL A 90 -2.71 1.54 -10.23
N ALA A 91 -3.65 2.04 -11.02
CA ALA A 91 -3.40 2.36 -12.42
C ALA A 91 -3.99 3.71 -12.77
N PHE A 92 -3.39 4.40 -13.72
CA PHE A 92 -3.91 5.66 -14.26
C PHE A 92 -3.24 5.97 -15.60
N ASP A 93 -3.89 6.82 -16.38
CA ASP A 93 -3.33 7.44 -17.55
C ASP A 93 -2.83 8.85 -17.21
N LEU A 94 -1.64 9.19 -17.70
CA LEU A 94 -0.98 10.47 -17.49
C LEU A 94 -0.52 11.04 -18.84
N GLU A 95 -0.92 12.28 -19.12
CA GLU A 95 -0.33 13.09 -20.19
C GLU A 95 0.24 14.37 -19.57
N LEU A 96 1.55 14.55 -19.67
CA LEU A 96 2.20 15.81 -19.29
C LEU A 96 2.14 16.77 -20.47
N HIS A 97 1.68 18.00 -20.26
CA HIS A 97 1.67 19.03 -21.31
C HIS A 97 2.92 19.90 -21.25
N GLU A 98 3.34 20.27 -20.04
CA GLU A 98 4.49 21.12 -19.82
C GLU A 98 4.99 20.97 -18.38
N ALA A 99 6.28 21.23 -18.21
CA ALA A 99 6.93 21.33 -16.92
C ALA A 99 7.97 22.44 -16.96
N ALA A 100 8.23 23.00 -15.79
CA ALA A 100 9.33 23.89 -15.49
C ALA A 100 9.85 23.50 -14.11
N ILE A 101 11.17 23.44 -13.98
CA ILE A 101 11.83 23.07 -12.73
C ILE A 101 12.74 24.21 -12.27
N GLY A 102 13.10 24.17 -10.99
CA GLY A 102 14.12 25.04 -10.43
C GLY A 102 15.05 24.23 -9.53
N GLY A 103 16.31 24.66 -9.42
CA GLY A 103 17.29 24.04 -8.54
C GLY A 103 17.51 22.56 -8.84
N TYR A 104 17.22 21.69 -7.86
CA TYR A 104 17.36 20.23 -7.98
C TYR A 104 16.13 19.54 -8.59
N GLY A 105 15.14 20.30 -9.08
CA GLY A 105 13.85 19.79 -9.49
C GLY A 105 12.98 19.34 -8.31
N PHE A 106 11.75 18.94 -8.62
CA PHE A 106 10.81 18.39 -7.64
C PHE A 106 9.84 17.45 -8.35
N GLU A 107 9.21 16.56 -7.59
CA GLU A 107 8.33 15.52 -8.15
C GLU A 107 6.91 16.01 -8.43
N LEU A 108 6.29 15.41 -9.45
CA LEU A 108 4.85 15.19 -9.45
C LEU A 108 4.57 13.78 -8.92
N ALA A 109 3.49 13.63 -8.15
CA ALA A 109 3.21 12.39 -7.44
C ALA A 109 1.73 11.97 -7.58
N LEU A 110 1.53 10.66 -7.77
CA LEU A 110 0.21 10.01 -7.80
C LEU A 110 0.29 8.67 -7.08
N GLY A 111 -0.70 8.38 -6.25
CA GLY A 111 -0.71 7.12 -5.51
C GLY A 111 -1.62 7.14 -4.29
N LEU A 112 -1.32 6.28 -3.33
CA LEU A 112 -2.10 6.09 -2.13
C LEU A 112 -1.48 6.84 -0.96
N LEU A 113 -2.32 7.43 -0.14
CA LEU A 113 -1.90 8.14 1.08
C LEU A 113 -2.84 7.85 2.25
N ASN A 114 -2.37 8.18 3.46
CA ASN A 114 -3.25 8.41 4.60
C ASN A 114 -3.70 9.86 4.62
N LEU A 115 -4.98 10.13 4.40
CA LEU A 115 -5.44 11.52 4.28
C LEU A 115 -5.34 12.29 5.61
N ALA A 116 -5.58 11.60 6.72
CA ALA A 116 -5.50 12.22 8.04
C ALA A 116 -4.07 12.69 8.33
N ASP A 117 -3.05 11.89 8.00
CA ASP A 117 -1.65 12.27 8.16
C ASP A 117 -1.20 13.31 7.12
N ALA A 118 -1.56 13.12 5.85
CA ALA A 118 -1.22 14.03 4.74
C ALA A 118 -1.72 15.47 4.93
N THR A 119 -2.77 15.63 5.73
CA THR A 119 -3.38 16.94 6.04
C THR A 119 -2.99 17.48 7.43
N GLN A 120 -2.16 16.76 8.21
CA GLN A 120 -1.68 17.28 9.49
C GLN A 120 -0.65 18.39 9.30
N PRO A 121 -0.61 19.36 10.24
CA PRO A 121 0.55 20.23 10.39
C PRO A 121 1.82 19.40 10.58
N GLY A 122 2.84 19.65 9.77
CA GLY A 122 4.12 18.93 9.82
C GLY A 122 4.28 17.84 8.76
N PHE A 123 3.25 17.56 7.94
CA PHE A 123 3.45 16.78 6.72
C PHE A 123 4.22 17.62 5.68
N LEU A 124 5.52 17.38 5.52
CA LEU A 124 6.44 18.24 4.77
C LEU A 124 7.25 17.47 3.74
N ARG A 125 6.64 17.22 2.57
CA ARG A 125 7.29 16.44 1.52
C ARG A 125 8.65 16.99 1.07
N GLY A 126 8.78 18.33 0.99
CA GLY A 126 10.00 19.00 0.59
C GLY A 126 11.23 18.73 1.45
N THR A 127 11.09 18.21 2.68
CA THR A 127 12.25 17.86 3.53
C THR A 127 12.94 16.56 3.08
N GLY A 128 12.32 15.77 2.20
CA GLY A 128 12.74 14.39 1.94
C GLY A 128 12.53 13.46 3.14
N ALA A 129 11.65 13.88 4.06
CA ALA A 129 11.23 13.21 5.27
C ALA A 129 9.83 13.73 5.65
N ASP A 130 9.34 13.42 6.84
CA ASP A 130 8.12 13.99 7.43
C ASP A 130 6.86 13.83 6.57
N SER A 131 6.78 12.75 5.79
CA SER A 131 5.66 12.46 4.90
C SER A 131 5.25 10.97 5.03
N PRO A 132 4.76 10.52 6.20
CA PRO A 132 4.48 9.11 6.45
C PRO A 132 3.29 8.59 5.64
N ASN A 133 3.17 7.26 5.59
CA ASN A 133 2.03 6.55 4.99
C ASN A 133 1.75 6.92 3.53
N LEU A 134 2.74 6.67 2.66
CA LEU A 134 2.66 6.89 1.22
C LEU A 134 2.97 5.61 0.44
N VAL A 135 2.31 5.44 -0.71
CA VAL A 135 2.63 4.46 -1.75
C VAL A 135 2.43 5.13 -3.10
N GLU A 136 3.51 5.50 -3.78
CA GLU A 136 3.44 6.49 -4.87
C GLU A 136 4.29 6.13 -6.09
N PHE A 137 3.83 6.66 -7.22
CA PHE A 137 4.62 6.91 -8.41
C PHE A 137 5.05 8.37 -8.35
N ASP A 138 6.36 8.59 -8.52
CA ASP A 138 6.96 9.91 -8.55
C ASP A 138 7.69 10.10 -9.88
N TYR A 139 7.43 11.22 -10.54
CA TYR A 139 8.16 11.62 -11.73
C TYR A 139 8.80 12.99 -11.53
N PHE A 140 10.08 13.06 -11.84
CA PHE A 140 10.93 14.24 -11.79
C PHE A 140 11.22 14.65 -13.24
N PRO A 141 10.48 15.59 -13.82
CA PRO A 141 10.72 16.05 -15.19
C PRO A 141 12.02 16.84 -15.30
N ASP A 142 12.62 16.85 -16.49
CA ASP A 142 13.80 17.65 -16.81
C ASP A 142 13.70 18.21 -18.25
N PRO A 143 12.74 19.12 -18.49
CA PRO A 143 12.33 19.52 -19.84
C PRO A 143 13.44 20.23 -20.63
N GLU A 144 14.36 20.89 -19.94
CA GLU A 144 15.48 21.62 -20.54
C GLU A 144 16.84 20.91 -20.35
N GLY A 145 16.87 19.73 -19.74
CA GLY A 145 18.11 18.98 -19.48
C GLY A 145 19.03 19.66 -18.46
N GLU A 146 18.44 20.36 -17.49
CA GLU A 146 19.14 21.13 -16.46
C GLU A 146 19.74 20.21 -15.37
N LEU A 147 19.13 19.05 -15.14
CA LEU A 147 19.54 18.13 -14.09
C LEU A 147 20.69 17.23 -14.57
N TRP A 148 21.73 17.11 -13.76
CA TRP A 148 22.87 16.23 -14.10
C TRP A 148 22.50 14.75 -14.20
N TRP A 149 21.41 14.32 -13.56
CA TRP A 149 20.87 12.96 -13.62
C TRP A 149 19.76 12.80 -14.66
N GLY A 150 19.33 13.89 -15.31
CA GLY A 150 18.21 13.89 -16.24
C GLY A 150 16.86 13.69 -15.54
N ALA A 151 15.81 13.61 -16.35
CA ALA A 151 14.49 13.25 -15.87
C ALA A 151 14.46 11.82 -15.33
N SER A 152 13.62 11.59 -14.34
CA SER A 152 13.54 10.26 -13.75
C SER A 152 12.20 9.90 -13.16
N VAL A 153 11.89 8.61 -13.19
CA VAL A 153 10.75 8.01 -12.50
C VAL A 153 11.26 7.20 -11.32
N THR A 154 10.55 7.24 -10.20
CA THR A 154 10.72 6.28 -9.12
C THR A 154 9.38 5.79 -8.58
N THR A 155 9.43 4.65 -7.90
CA THR A 155 8.31 4.13 -7.12
C THR A 155 8.74 4.11 -5.67
N MET A 156 7.84 4.52 -4.79
CA MET A 156 8.17 4.77 -3.39
C MET A 156 7.09 4.26 -2.45
N MET A 157 7.52 3.77 -1.30
CA MET A 157 6.67 3.54 -0.13
C MET A 157 7.30 4.21 1.09
N VAL A 158 6.50 4.91 1.89
CA VAL A 158 6.94 5.51 3.16
C VAL A 158 6.15 4.91 4.31
N ASP A 159 6.85 4.46 5.34
CA ASP A 159 6.20 3.86 6.51
C ASP A 159 5.46 4.90 7.38
N TRP A 160 4.71 4.45 8.38
CA TRP A 160 3.90 5.32 9.24
C TRP A 160 4.70 6.21 10.19
N VAL A 161 6.03 6.04 10.30
CA VAL A 161 6.90 6.97 11.03
C VAL A 161 7.35 8.08 10.10
N GLY A 162 7.93 7.72 8.95
CA GLY A 162 8.22 8.66 7.86
C GLY A 162 9.17 9.83 8.19
N THR A 163 9.80 9.89 9.37
CA THR A 163 10.57 11.05 9.85
C THR A 163 11.97 11.19 9.26
N ASP A 164 12.42 10.23 8.46
CA ASP A 164 13.71 10.27 7.76
C ASP A 164 13.75 9.22 6.65
N SER A 165 14.79 9.28 5.80
CA SER A 165 14.94 8.41 4.63
C SER A 165 15.09 6.92 4.94
N SER A 166 15.37 6.52 6.19
CA SER A 166 15.43 5.10 6.57
C SER A 166 14.04 4.45 6.69
N HIS A 167 12.99 5.28 6.78
CA HIS A 167 11.59 4.88 6.74
C HIS A 167 11.03 4.77 5.30
N TRP A 168 11.88 5.04 4.30
CA TRP A 168 11.50 5.06 2.90
C TRP A 168 12.02 3.80 2.21
N SER A 169 11.19 3.25 1.34
CA SER A 169 11.54 2.17 0.43
C SER A 169 11.36 2.69 -0.99
N LEU A 170 12.48 3.00 -1.64
CA LEU A 170 12.52 3.44 -3.02
C LEU A 170 13.20 2.38 -3.91
N GLY A 171 12.69 2.19 -5.12
CA GLY A 171 13.32 1.28 -6.07
C GLY A 171 14.61 1.81 -6.68
N GLY A 172 14.78 3.13 -6.63
CA GLY A 172 15.83 3.88 -7.33
C GLY A 172 15.24 4.77 -8.40
N PHE A 173 16.06 5.69 -8.93
CA PHE A 173 15.64 6.65 -9.95
C PHE A 173 15.95 6.08 -11.34
N ALA A 174 14.91 5.73 -12.08
CA ALA A 174 15.02 5.31 -13.45
C ALA A 174 15.21 6.57 -14.32
N GLY A 175 16.41 6.77 -14.89
CA GLY A 175 16.68 7.91 -15.79
C GLY A 175 15.89 7.76 -17.09
N MET A 176 14.67 8.29 -17.11
CA MET A 176 13.75 8.21 -18.23
C MET A 176 12.86 9.45 -18.28
N GLU A 177 12.64 9.93 -19.50
CA GLU A 177 11.78 11.07 -19.78
C GLU A 177 10.39 10.59 -20.20
N LEU A 178 9.36 11.15 -19.59
CA LEU A 178 7.98 11.05 -20.04
C LEU A 178 7.70 12.25 -20.94
N ALA A 179 8.06 12.12 -22.22
CA ALA A 179 7.97 13.20 -23.19
C ALA A 179 6.57 13.83 -23.22
N ALA A 180 6.54 15.16 -23.20
CA ALA A 180 5.30 15.93 -23.22
C ALA A 180 4.39 15.54 -24.40
N HIS A 181 3.08 15.58 -24.17
CA HIS A 181 2.00 15.24 -25.11
C HIS A 181 1.95 13.77 -25.54
N ASN A 182 2.72 12.89 -24.88
CA ASN A 182 2.47 11.47 -24.96
C ASN A 182 1.55 11.03 -23.81
N LEU A 183 0.60 10.15 -24.14
CA LEU A 183 -0.25 9.49 -23.18
C LEU A 183 0.45 8.23 -22.65
N TYR A 184 0.61 8.15 -21.35
CA TYR A 184 1.23 7.01 -20.67
C TYR A 184 0.21 6.33 -19.77
N HIS A 185 0.09 5.01 -19.89
CA HIS A 185 -0.56 4.17 -18.89
C HIS A 185 0.47 3.75 -17.85
N VAL A 186 0.23 4.07 -16.58
CA VAL A 186 1.09 3.73 -15.45
C VAL A 186 0.35 2.74 -14.56
N GLU A 187 1.02 1.65 -14.18
CA GLU A 187 0.49 0.65 -13.26
C GLU A 187 1.50 0.37 -12.14
N LEU A 188 1.06 0.53 -10.90
CA LEU A 188 1.75 0.13 -9.69
C LEU A 188 1.10 -1.15 -9.17
N VAL A 189 1.90 -2.17 -8.88
CA VAL A 189 1.43 -3.44 -8.30
C VAL A 189 2.25 -3.76 -7.08
N TYR A 190 1.59 -3.82 -5.92
CA TYR A 190 2.20 -4.27 -4.67
C TYR A 190 1.80 -5.71 -4.38
N ALA A 191 2.80 -6.56 -4.14
CA ALA A 191 2.64 -7.95 -3.75
C ALA A 191 3.13 -8.14 -2.31
N ALA A 192 2.21 -8.49 -1.41
CA ALA A 192 2.50 -8.59 0.02
C ALA A 192 3.42 -9.78 0.36
N ASP A 193 3.37 -10.84 -0.45
CA ASP A 193 4.17 -12.05 -0.26
C ASP A 193 5.68 -11.83 -0.47
N THR A 194 6.02 -10.99 -1.44
CA THR A 194 7.38 -10.60 -1.80
C THR A 194 7.75 -9.24 -1.21
N ARG A 195 6.78 -8.51 -0.66
CA ARG A 195 6.91 -7.13 -0.15
C ARG A 195 7.51 -6.18 -1.18
N THR A 196 7.04 -6.29 -2.42
CA THR A 196 7.58 -5.59 -3.58
C THR A 196 6.50 -4.70 -4.20
N LEU A 197 6.85 -3.45 -4.47
CA LEU A 197 6.08 -2.55 -5.35
C LEU A 197 6.77 -2.47 -6.72
N ARG A 198 6.03 -2.81 -7.76
CA ARG A 198 6.47 -2.74 -9.15
C ARG A 198 5.72 -1.63 -9.87
N THR A 199 6.44 -0.81 -10.62
CA THR A 199 5.84 0.11 -11.59
C THR A 199 6.08 -0.38 -13.01
N THR A 200 5.03 -0.39 -13.84
CA THR A 200 5.15 -0.52 -15.29
C THR A 200 4.55 0.70 -15.97
N ILE A 201 5.13 1.08 -17.11
CA ILE A 201 4.69 2.24 -17.87
C ILE A 201 4.59 1.83 -19.33
N THR A 202 3.50 2.22 -19.98
CA THR A 202 3.26 1.95 -21.40
C THR A 202 2.90 3.25 -22.09
N ASN A 203 3.65 3.62 -23.12
CA ASN A 203 3.36 4.77 -23.96
C ASN A 203 2.27 4.39 -24.98
N LEU A 204 1.05 4.89 -24.76
CA LEU A 204 -0.11 4.63 -25.59
C LEU A 204 -0.05 5.40 -26.91
N THR A 205 0.52 6.60 -26.92
CA THR A 205 0.71 7.41 -28.14
C THR A 205 1.59 6.70 -29.18
N LEU A 206 2.61 5.97 -28.72
CA LEU A 206 3.53 5.23 -29.58
C LEU A 206 3.10 3.77 -29.82
N GLY A 207 1.80 3.49 -29.71
CA GLY A 207 1.24 2.18 -30.02
C GLY A 207 1.39 1.14 -28.91
N GLY A 208 1.45 1.57 -27.64
CA GLY A 208 1.50 0.68 -26.49
C GLY A 208 2.90 0.11 -26.21
N ILE A 209 3.95 0.90 -26.46
CA ILE A 209 5.34 0.48 -26.21
C ILE A 209 5.66 0.65 -24.73
N ALA A 210 6.24 -0.38 -24.11
CA ALA A 210 6.71 -0.32 -22.74
C ALA A 210 7.84 0.71 -22.57
N VAL A 211 7.77 1.49 -21.49
CA VAL A 211 8.80 2.46 -21.07
C VAL A 211 9.41 1.94 -19.78
N GLY A 212 10.74 1.81 -19.74
CA GLY A 212 11.37 1.15 -18.60
C GLY A 212 12.72 0.49 -18.89
N PRO A 213 13.26 -0.24 -17.89
CA PRO A 213 12.58 -0.64 -16.65
C PRO A 213 12.55 0.47 -15.58
N VAL A 214 11.47 0.52 -14.78
CA VAL A 214 11.45 1.23 -13.50
C VAL A 214 11.93 0.26 -12.42
N PRO A 215 12.96 0.58 -11.63
CA PRO A 215 13.39 -0.24 -10.50
C PRO A 215 12.28 -0.49 -9.48
N GLU A 216 12.21 -1.73 -8.98
CA GLU A 216 11.23 -2.14 -7.97
C GLU A 216 11.63 -1.67 -6.57
N ALA A 217 10.65 -1.24 -5.76
CA ALA A 217 10.86 -0.94 -4.35
C ALA A 217 10.56 -2.18 -3.49
N TYR A 218 11.44 -2.48 -2.55
CA TYR A 218 11.33 -3.65 -1.66
C TYR A 218 11.27 -3.19 -0.21
N LEU A 219 10.26 -3.64 0.55
CA LEU A 219 10.19 -3.30 1.97
C LEU A 219 11.23 -4.10 2.76
N PRO A 220 12.26 -3.45 3.35
CA PRO A 220 13.23 -4.16 4.17
C PRO A 220 12.58 -4.72 5.45
N PRO A 221 13.23 -5.66 6.15
CA PRO A 221 12.75 -6.15 7.44
C PRO A 221 12.58 -5.06 8.51
N THR A 222 13.28 -3.93 8.36
CA THR A 222 13.19 -2.76 9.25
C THR A 222 12.01 -1.85 8.94
N PHE A 223 11.38 -1.99 7.77
CA PHE A 223 10.23 -1.19 7.39
C PHE A 223 9.06 -1.48 8.31
N LEU A 224 8.54 -0.45 8.97
CA LEU A 224 7.57 -0.64 10.04
C LEU A 224 6.21 -1.02 9.44
N GLY A 225 5.81 -0.37 8.35
CA GLY A 225 4.60 -0.61 7.56
C GLY A 225 3.89 0.69 7.22
N PHE A 226 2.84 0.65 6.39
CA PHE A 226 2.03 1.82 6.05
C PHE A 226 0.53 1.54 6.25
N ARG A 227 -0.25 2.61 6.28
CA ARG A 227 -1.72 2.60 6.35
C ARG A 227 -2.28 3.64 5.40
N VAL A 228 -2.69 3.24 4.21
CA VAL A 228 -3.21 4.15 3.19
C VAL A 228 -4.70 3.92 2.98
N ASP A 229 -5.47 5.00 2.90
CA ASP A 229 -6.94 4.96 2.90
C ASP A 229 -7.58 5.80 1.79
N HIS A 230 -6.77 6.56 1.05
CA HIS A 230 -7.19 7.33 -0.11
C HIS A 230 -6.25 7.08 -1.29
N ILE A 231 -6.80 7.15 -2.49
CA ILE A 231 -6.01 7.48 -3.68
C ILE A 231 -5.97 9.00 -3.82
N ALA A 232 -4.85 9.52 -4.31
CA ALA A 232 -4.66 10.94 -4.52
C ALA A 232 -3.78 11.24 -5.72
N ILE A 233 -4.09 12.37 -6.35
CA ILE A 233 -3.18 13.13 -7.20
C ILE A 233 -2.65 14.26 -6.35
N ALA A 234 -1.34 14.25 -6.08
CA ALA A 234 -0.72 15.14 -5.10
C ALA A 234 0.10 16.24 -5.79
N SER A 235 -0.17 17.50 -5.42
CA SER A 235 0.71 18.64 -5.67
C SER A 235 1.40 18.98 -4.35
N TYR A 236 2.62 18.49 -4.18
CA TYR A 236 3.41 18.70 -2.98
C TYR A 236 4.12 20.04 -2.96
N SER A 237 4.23 20.62 -1.77
CA SER A 237 4.99 21.83 -1.52
C SER A 237 6.49 21.56 -1.52
N ASP A 238 7.25 22.42 -2.18
CA ASP A 238 8.72 22.44 -2.14
C ASP A 238 9.28 23.10 -0.87
N ALA A 239 8.44 23.38 0.13
CA ALA A 239 8.90 23.94 1.40
C ALA A 239 10.00 23.05 2.03
N ASN A 240 11.18 23.64 2.23
CA ASN A 240 12.41 22.99 2.71
C ASN A 240 13.11 22.06 1.70
N SER A 241 12.71 22.09 0.44
CA SER A 241 13.40 21.45 -0.68
C SER A 241 14.55 22.31 -1.22
N TRP A 242 15.40 21.71 -2.05
CA TRP A 242 16.42 22.40 -2.85
C TRP A 242 16.02 22.59 -4.32
N GLY A 243 14.81 22.17 -4.68
CA GLY A 243 14.27 22.35 -6.02
C GLY A 243 12.76 22.51 -6.00
N SER A 244 12.24 22.94 -7.13
CA SER A 244 10.84 23.27 -7.33
C SER A 244 10.33 22.65 -8.62
N LEU A 245 9.01 22.44 -8.68
CA LEU A 245 8.26 22.05 -9.85
C LEU A 245 7.09 23.00 -10.06
N TRP A 246 6.89 23.36 -11.33
CA TRP A 246 5.61 23.76 -11.87
C TRP A 246 5.32 22.92 -13.12
N ALA A 247 4.17 22.27 -13.19
CA ALA A 247 3.80 21.44 -14.33
C ALA A 247 2.29 21.43 -14.57
N ARG A 248 1.90 21.14 -15.81
CA ARG A 248 0.50 20.93 -16.19
C ARG A 248 0.35 19.66 -17.01
N GLY A 249 -0.76 18.98 -16.80
CA GLY A 249 -1.09 17.76 -17.52
C GLY A 249 -2.53 17.33 -17.31
N THR A 250 -2.84 16.13 -17.77
CA THR A 250 -4.11 15.47 -17.52
C THR A 250 -3.91 14.10 -16.90
N VAL A 251 -4.86 13.73 -16.06
CA VAL A 251 -4.96 12.40 -15.45
C VAL A 251 -6.31 11.81 -15.81
N ASP A 252 -6.32 10.54 -16.20
CA ASP A 252 -7.53 9.81 -16.57
C ASP A 252 -7.45 8.32 -16.20
N ASN A 253 -8.56 7.60 -16.36
CA ASN A 253 -8.65 6.14 -16.20
C ASN A 253 -8.01 5.61 -14.92
N LEU A 254 -8.23 6.34 -13.82
CA LEU A 254 -7.65 6.03 -12.53
C LEU A 254 -8.39 4.85 -11.90
N GLY A 255 -7.63 3.87 -11.41
CA GLY A 255 -8.16 2.67 -10.82
C GLY A 255 -7.36 2.22 -9.61
N VAL A 256 -8.06 1.68 -8.61
CA VAL A 256 -7.45 0.97 -7.49
C VAL A 256 -8.16 -0.36 -7.33
N ALA A 257 -7.39 -1.44 -7.28
CA ALA A 257 -7.90 -2.77 -6.99
C ALA A 257 -7.10 -3.37 -5.85
N GLY A 258 -7.75 -4.12 -4.96
CA GLY A 258 -7.05 -4.74 -3.86
C GLY A 258 -7.92 -5.67 -3.05
N THR A 259 -7.32 -6.33 -2.08
CA THR A 259 -8.03 -7.19 -1.13
C THR A 259 -7.52 -6.94 0.27
N ALA A 260 -8.30 -6.20 1.06
CA ALA A 260 -7.99 -5.98 2.47
C ALA A 260 -8.31 -7.26 3.26
N ARG A 261 -7.28 -7.95 3.73
CA ARG A 261 -7.45 -9.21 4.48
C ARG A 261 -7.73 -8.90 5.95
N ALA A 262 -8.74 -9.56 6.52
CA ALA A 262 -9.03 -9.44 7.95
C ALA A 262 -7.90 -10.03 8.81
N ILE A 263 -7.09 -10.96 8.28
CA ILE A 263 -6.01 -11.61 9.01
C ILE A 263 -4.79 -11.72 8.10
N GLY A 264 -3.63 -11.25 8.58
CA GLY A 264 -2.31 -11.42 7.95
C GLY A 264 -1.33 -12.21 8.83
N ARG A 265 -0.20 -12.66 8.28
CA ARG A 265 0.94 -13.29 8.99
C ARG A 265 0.58 -14.28 10.11
N VAL A 266 -0.28 -15.27 9.83
CA VAL A 266 -0.75 -16.21 10.87
C VAL A 266 0.34 -17.22 11.22
N GLN A 267 0.65 -17.32 12.51
CA GLN A 267 1.52 -18.33 13.08
C GLN A 267 0.86 -18.97 14.30
N GLY A 268 0.77 -20.30 14.31
CA GLY A 268 0.37 -21.08 15.47
C GLY A 268 1.58 -21.70 16.16
N GLY A 269 1.55 -21.82 17.49
CA GLY A 269 2.62 -22.49 18.22
C GLY A 269 2.38 -22.57 19.72
N TRP A 270 3.24 -23.32 20.41
CA TRP A 270 3.24 -23.37 21.86
C TRP A 270 4.00 -22.17 22.43
N GLY A 271 3.33 -21.38 23.26
CA GLY A 271 3.93 -20.28 24.01
C GLY A 271 4.61 -20.76 25.30
N ALA A 272 5.10 -19.79 26.08
CA ALA A 272 5.60 -20.05 27.43
C ALA A 272 4.49 -20.63 28.31
N GLY A 273 4.85 -21.60 29.18
CA GLY A 273 3.88 -22.25 30.07
C GLY A 273 3.04 -23.37 29.44
N GLY A 274 3.33 -23.79 28.19
CA GLY A 274 2.63 -24.90 27.54
C GLY A 274 1.23 -24.55 27.05
N VAL A 275 0.96 -23.26 26.85
CA VAL A 275 -0.30 -22.73 26.31
C VAL A 275 -0.19 -22.64 24.79
N TRP A 276 -1.21 -23.07 24.05
CA TRP A 276 -1.20 -22.91 22.60
C TRP A 276 -1.60 -21.47 22.24
N GLN A 277 -0.93 -20.87 21.25
CA GLN A 277 -1.20 -19.50 20.82
C GLN A 277 -1.21 -19.34 19.29
N ALA A 278 -2.08 -18.44 18.82
CA ALA A 278 -2.05 -17.89 17.48
C ALA A 278 -1.57 -16.44 17.53
N ARG A 279 -0.52 -16.12 16.78
CA ARG A 279 -0.05 -14.76 16.50
C ARG A 279 -0.39 -14.42 15.05
N PHE A 280 -0.94 -13.23 14.80
CA PHE A 280 -1.34 -12.79 13.46
C PHE A 280 -1.44 -11.26 13.40
N PHE A 281 -1.39 -10.69 12.19
CA PHE A 281 -1.76 -9.30 11.97
C PHE A 281 -3.28 -9.15 12.00
N SER A 282 -3.77 -8.27 12.87
CA SER A 282 -5.17 -7.95 13.07
C SER A 282 -5.49 -6.56 12.57
N ARG A 283 -6.73 -6.34 12.18
CA ARG A 283 -7.31 -5.08 11.73
C ARG A 283 -8.11 -4.41 12.84
N ALA A 284 -7.98 -3.11 13.01
CA ALA A 284 -8.63 -2.37 14.08
C ALA A 284 -10.16 -2.34 13.96
N ASP A 285 -10.72 -2.48 12.76
CA ASP A 285 -12.16 -2.52 12.48
C ASP A 285 -12.78 -3.93 12.63
N TRP A 286 -11.99 -4.94 13.01
CA TRP A 286 -12.43 -6.32 13.18
C TRP A 286 -12.30 -6.83 14.61
N ARG A 287 -13.07 -7.87 14.91
CA ARG A 287 -13.00 -8.64 16.16
C ARG A 287 -12.56 -10.07 15.90
N TYR A 288 -11.79 -10.62 16.82
CA TYR A 288 -11.12 -11.91 16.64
C TYR A 288 -11.37 -12.85 17.80
N THR A 289 -11.67 -14.10 17.48
CA THR A 289 -11.86 -15.18 18.45
C THR A 289 -11.07 -16.40 18.01
N LEU A 290 -10.23 -16.96 18.88
CA LEU A 290 -9.60 -18.25 18.65
C LEU A 290 -10.62 -19.36 18.86
N GLU A 291 -10.77 -20.21 17.86
CA GLU A 291 -11.62 -21.39 17.89
C GLU A 291 -10.78 -22.65 17.73
N ARG A 292 -11.23 -23.73 18.37
CA ARG A 292 -10.61 -25.05 18.36
C ARG A 292 -11.59 -26.08 17.83
N THR A 293 -11.06 -27.07 17.12
CA THR A 293 -11.78 -28.29 16.74
C THR A 293 -10.91 -29.53 16.95
N THR A 294 -11.57 -30.66 17.20
CA THR A 294 -10.93 -31.99 17.21
C THR A 294 -11.50 -32.91 16.14
N ASP A 295 -12.55 -32.50 15.43
CA ASP A 295 -13.31 -33.31 14.47
C ASP A 295 -13.54 -32.62 13.11
N PHE A 296 -13.18 -31.34 12.98
CA PHE A 296 -13.51 -30.45 11.85
C PHE A 296 -15.00 -30.24 11.56
N GLN A 297 -15.89 -30.77 12.40
CA GLN A 297 -17.34 -30.59 12.32
C GLN A 297 -17.83 -29.48 13.24
N SER A 298 -17.29 -29.43 14.45
CA SER A 298 -17.63 -28.46 15.48
C SER A 298 -16.42 -27.59 15.84
N TRP A 299 -16.62 -26.28 15.84
CA TRP A 299 -15.60 -25.30 16.24
C TRP A 299 -16.09 -24.60 17.51
N THR A 300 -15.27 -24.64 18.55
CA THR A 300 -15.60 -24.06 19.86
C THR A 300 -14.67 -22.89 20.15
N PRO A 301 -15.19 -21.72 20.55
CA PRO A 301 -14.37 -20.63 21.06
C PRO A 301 -13.53 -21.06 22.27
N VAL A 302 -12.23 -20.82 22.23
CA VAL A 302 -11.27 -21.13 23.31
C VAL A 302 -10.55 -19.88 23.85
N SER A 303 -10.92 -18.71 23.33
CA SER A 303 -10.48 -17.41 23.82
C SER A 303 -11.65 -16.44 23.87
N ALA A 304 -11.52 -15.38 24.65
CA ALA A 304 -12.43 -14.24 24.56
C ALA A 304 -12.27 -13.53 23.22
N THR A 305 -13.38 -13.02 22.68
CA THR A 305 -13.36 -12.14 21.50
C THR A 305 -12.62 -10.85 21.83
N ARG A 306 -11.65 -10.47 20.99
CA ARG A 306 -10.84 -9.26 21.17
C ARG A 306 -10.95 -8.35 19.95
N GLN A 307 -10.99 -7.05 20.19
CA GLN A 307 -10.81 -6.05 19.13
C GLN A 307 -9.40 -6.18 18.55
N GLY A 308 -9.28 -6.09 17.22
CA GLY A 308 -7.98 -5.94 16.59
C GLY A 308 -7.34 -4.59 16.88
N VAL A 309 -6.05 -4.50 16.59
CA VAL A 309 -5.21 -3.36 16.97
C VAL A 309 -4.44 -2.75 15.80
N GLU A 310 -4.85 -3.08 14.56
CA GLU A 310 -4.12 -2.76 13.34
C GLU A 310 -2.62 -3.15 13.43
N GLY A 311 -2.37 -4.38 13.87
CA GLY A 311 -1.05 -4.83 14.31
C GLY A 311 -1.07 -6.29 14.78
N ASP A 312 0.06 -6.74 15.30
CA ASP A 312 0.18 -8.10 15.82
C ASP A 312 -0.74 -8.33 17.03
N LEU A 313 -1.64 -9.29 16.90
CA LEU A 313 -2.50 -9.77 17.97
C LEU A 313 -2.16 -11.22 18.31
N VAL A 314 -2.22 -11.55 19.61
CA VAL A 314 -2.05 -12.91 20.12
C VAL A 314 -3.33 -13.36 20.80
N LEU A 315 -3.84 -14.51 20.38
CA LEU A 315 -4.94 -15.23 21.03
C LEU A 315 -4.42 -16.58 21.54
N GLN A 316 -4.90 -17.01 22.70
CA GLN A 316 -4.39 -18.17 23.40
C GLN A 316 -5.52 -19.12 23.80
N ASP A 317 -5.22 -20.42 23.78
CA ASP A 317 -6.02 -21.46 24.40
C ASP A 317 -5.39 -21.85 25.73
N ALA A 318 -5.97 -21.36 26.83
CA ALA A 318 -5.47 -21.56 28.19
C ALA A 318 -5.58 -23.02 28.66
N GLU A 319 -6.44 -23.83 28.04
CA GLU A 319 -6.69 -25.22 28.39
C GLU A 319 -6.61 -26.11 27.13
N PRO A 320 -5.42 -26.19 26.50
CA PRO A 320 -5.25 -26.95 25.29
C PRO A 320 -5.39 -28.45 25.60
N PRO A 321 -6.04 -29.24 24.72
CA PRO A 321 -6.29 -30.64 25.00
C PRO A 321 -4.99 -31.45 24.94
N ALA A 322 -4.94 -32.56 25.67
CA ALA A 322 -3.81 -33.48 25.61
C ALA A 322 -3.73 -34.23 24.26
N ALA A 323 -4.85 -34.36 23.57
CA ALA A 323 -4.94 -34.93 22.23
C ALA A 323 -4.68 -33.86 21.14
N ALA A 324 -4.42 -34.30 19.91
CA ALA A 324 -4.28 -33.38 18.79
C ALA A 324 -5.56 -32.54 18.58
N ALA A 325 -5.39 -31.24 18.36
CA ALA A 325 -6.45 -30.31 18.03
C ALA A 325 -5.98 -29.35 16.93
N PHE A 326 -6.96 -28.78 16.23
CA PHE A 326 -6.75 -27.79 15.18
C PHE A 326 -7.36 -26.47 15.61
N TYR A 327 -6.76 -25.39 15.14
CA TYR A 327 -7.12 -24.04 15.54
C TYR A 327 -7.42 -23.18 14.31
N ARG A 328 -8.31 -22.22 14.48
CA ARG A 328 -8.53 -21.13 13.53
C ARG A 328 -8.81 -19.84 14.28
N VAL A 329 -8.48 -18.73 13.66
CA VAL A 329 -8.90 -17.42 14.14
C VAL A 329 -10.15 -17.04 13.35
N ARG A 330 -11.27 -16.88 14.05
CA ARG A 330 -12.49 -16.30 13.48
C ARG A 330 -12.38 -14.79 13.54
N ALA A 331 -12.53 -14.12 12.40
CA ALA A 331 -12.71 -12.68 12.32
C ALA A 331 -14.19 -12.35 12.12
N GLU A 332 -14.66 -11.23 12.63
CA GLU A 332 -16.00 -10.68 12.40
C GLU A 332 -15.97 -9.15 12.43
N GLN A 333 -16.68 -8.50 11.51
CA GLN A 333 -16.94 -7.06 11.59
C GLN A 333 -18.01 -6.81 12.66
N PRO A 334 -17.89 -5.72 13.47
CA PRO A 334 -18.85 -5.36 14.51
C PRO A 334 -20.30 -5.16 14.05
#